data_AF-A0A7W8SUI2-F1
#
_entry.id   AF-A0A7W8SUI2-F1
#
_cell.length_a   1.000
_cell.length_b   1.000
_cell.length_c   1.000
_cell.angle_alpha   90.00
_cell.angle_beta   90.00
_cell.angle_gamma   90.00
#
_symmetry.space_group_name_H-M   'P 1'
#
loop_
_entity.id
_entity.type
_entity.pdbx_description
1 polymer ?
#
loop_
_entity_poly.entity_id
_entity_poly.type
_entity_poly.pdbx_seq_one_letter_code
_entity_poly.pdbx_strand_id
1 'polypeptide(L)'
;MDKRIATHSAALNTGRDVATCAIEGFPRLEKLLKAIERFAALAGVDDLGTLAKEGAFIADNYANLVDCDAEQFRDAAEEIAHGQ
;
A
#
# COMPACT_ATOMS: atom_id res chain seq x y z
N MET A 1 25.30 7.92 22.00
CA MET A 1 24.17 7.39 21.20
C MET A 1 24.76 6.47 20.14
N ASP A 2 24.47 5.16 20.20
CA ASP A 2 25.10 4.15 19.34
C ASP A 2 24.65 4.36 17.89
N LYS A 3 25.62 4.48 16.97
CA LYS A 3 25.38 4.75 15.53
C LYS A 3 24.42 3.72 14.94
N ARG A 4 24.44 2.47 15.42
CA ARG A 4 23.57 1.37 14.94
C ARG A 4 22.09 1.61 15.22
N ILE A 5 21.75 2.18 16.38
CA ILE A 5 20.37 2.49 16.78
C ILE A 5 19.80 3.59 15.88
N ALA A 6 20.61 4.58 15.53
CA ALA A 6 20.22 5.66 14.64
C ALA A 6 19.97 5.17 13.20
N THR A 7 20.81 4.26 12.67
CA THR A 7 20.60 3.69 11.32
C THR A 7 19.39 2.76 11.25
N HIS A 8 19.13 1.97 12.30
CA HIS A 8 17.93 1.13 12.39
C HIS A 8 16.65 1.97 12.44
N SER A 9 16.63 3.03 13.25
CA SER A 9 15.49 3.94 13.36
C SER A 9 15.19 4.65 12.04
N ALA A 10 16.23 5.02 11.28
CA ALA A 10 16.06 5.63 9.95
C ALA A 10 15.48 4.65 8.92
N ALA A 11 15.89 3.38 8.95
CA ALA A 11 15.35 2.34 8.09
C ALA A 11 13.87 2.06 8.39
N LEU A 12 13.49 2.01 9.68
CA LEU A 12 12.09 1.85 10.11
C LEU A 12 11.21 3.01 9.68
N ASN A 13 11.68 4.26 9.85
CA ASN A 13 10.92 5.43 9.39
C ASN A 13 10.75 5.46 7.87
N THR A 14 11.79 5.08 7.11
CA THR A 14 11.72 4.98 5.64
C THR A 14 10.73 3.88 5.22
N GLY A 15 10.76 2.72 5.88
CA GLY A 15 9.80 1.64 5.64
C GLY A 15 8.36 2.07 5.92
N ARG A 16 8.15 2.81 7.01
CA ARG A 16 6.83 3.37 7.38
C ARG A 16 6.32 4.38 6.35
N ASP A 17 7.16 5.27 5.86
CA ASP A 17 6.76 6.30 4.89
C ASP A 17 6.41 5.66 3.52
N VAL A 18 7.19 4.65 3.09
CA VAL A 18 6.90 3.87 1.88
C VAL A 18 5.60 3.10 2.02
N ALA A 19 5.38 2.45 3.17
CA ALA A 19 4.14 1.75 3.45
C ALA A 19 2.96 2.72 3.46
N THR A 20 3.06 3.86 4.14
CA THR A 20 2.01 4.89 4.17
C THR A 20 1.65 5.39 2.77
N CYS A 21 2.65 5.70 1.93
CA CYS A 21 2.41 6.12 0.55
C CYS A 21 1.67 5.06 -0.28
N ALA A 22 2.00 3.78 -0.06
CA ALA A 22 1.35 2.68 -0.75
C ALA A 22 -0.07 2.40 -0.20
N ILE A 23 -0.28 2.45 1.11
CA ILE A 23 -1.60 2.33 1.78
C ILE A 23 -2.57 3.39 1.27
N GLU A 24 -2.11 4.62 1.05
CA GLU A 24 -2.98 5.68 0.53
C GLU A 24 -3.15 5.60 -0.99
N GLY A 25 -2.10 5.19 -1.71
CA GLY A 25 -2.05 5.15 -3.16
C GLY A 25 -2.91 4.06 -3.78
N PHE A 26 -2.85 2.83 -3.23
CA PHE A 26 -3.53 1.67 -3.81
C PHE A 26 -5.07 1.75 -3.74
N PRO A 27 -5.71 2.15 -2.61
CA PRO A 27 -7.16 2.35 -2.56
C PRO A 27 -7.64 3.47 -3.49
N ARG A 28 -6.84 4.51 -3.70
CA ARG A 28 -7.17 5.58 -4.64
C ARG A 28 -7.12 5.07 -6.08
N LEU A 29 -6.10 4.28 -6.42
CA LEU A 29 -5.96 3.63 -7.71
C LEU A 29 -7.13 2.66 -7.98
N GLU A 30 -7.47 1.83 -7.00
CA GLU A 30 -8.61 0.90 -7.05
C GLU A 30 -9.93 1.63 -7.35
N LYS A 31 -10.21 2.75 -6.65
CA LYS A 31 -11.41 3.57 -6.89
C LYS A 31 -11.46 4.13 -8.31
N LEU A 32 -10.34 4.61 -8.83
CA LEU A 32 -10.25 5.11 -10.21
C LEU A 32 -10.51 4.01 -11.22
N LEU A 33 -9.94 2.83 -11.00
CA LEU A 33 -10.12 1.68 -11.89
C LEU A 33 -11.57 1.17 -11.87
N LYS A 34 -12.21 1.08 -10.71
CA LYS A 34 -13.66 0.79 -10.62
C LYS A 34 -14.53 1.81 -11.36
N ALA A 35 -14.12 3.09 -11.38
CA ALA A 35 -14.80 4.10 -12.16
C ALA A 35 -14.61 3.90 -13.68
N ILE A 36 -13.38 3.57 -14.11
CA ILE A 36 -13.08 3.25 -15.51
C ILE A 36 -13.87 2.01 -15.96
N GLU A 37 -13.96 0.96 -15.14
CA GLU A 37 -14.77 -0.23 -15.42
C GLU A 37 -16.23 0.15 -15.70
N ARG A 38 -16.83 1.00 -14.84
CA ARG A 38 -18.21 1.48 -15.03
C ARG A 38 -18.37 2.30 -16.30
N PHE A 39 -17.45 3.20 -16.61
CA PHE A 39 -17.51 3.99 -17.83
C PHE A 39 -17.34 3.13 -19.08
N ALA A 40 -16.44 2.15 -19.05
CA ALA A 40 -16.23 1.19 -20.12
C ALA A 40 -17.49 0.37 -20.40
N ALA A 41 -18.18 -0.10 -19.34
CA ALA A 41 -19.45 -0.79 -19.47
C ALA A 41 -20.55 0.08 -20.11
N LEU A 42 -20.63 1.37 -19.73
CA LEU A 42 -21.58 2.32 -20.33
C LEU A 42 -21.26 2.64 -21.79
N ALA A 43 -19.97 2.66 -22.15
CA ALA A 43 -19.50 2.94 -23.50
C ALA A 43 -19.50 1.71 -24.42
N GLY A 44 -19.76 0.50 -23.88
CA GLY A 44 -19.68 -0.75 -24.64
C GLY A 44 -18.24 -1.11 -25.06
N VAL A 45 -17.25 -0.76 -24.24
CA VAL A 45 -15.83 -1.03 -24.51
C VAL A 45 -15.33 -2.12 -23.55
N ASP A 46 -15.61 -3.38 -23.87
CA ASP A 46 -15.39 -4.52 -22.98
C ASP A 46 -13.91 -4.72 -22.59
N ASP A 47 -12.97 -4.46 -23.51
CA ASP A 47 -11.53 -4.59 -23.24
C ASP A 47 -11.07 -3.61 -22.14
N LEU A 48 -11.57 -2.38 -22.17
CA LEU A 48 -11.26 -1.37 -21.15
C LEU A 48 -11.88 -1.75 -19.80
N GLY A 49 -13.08 -2.33 -19.83
CA GLY A 49 -13.74 -2.85 -18.63
C GLY A 49 -12.93 -3.97 -17.98
N THR A 50 -12.42 -4.90 -18.80
CA THR A 50 -11.59 -6.02 -18.35
C THR A 50 -10.27 -5.55 -17.73
N LEU A 51 -9.54 -4.67 -18.42
CA LEU A 51 -8.29 -4.09 -17.91
C LEU A 51 -8.48 -3.34 -16.60
N ALA A 52 -9.57 -2.57 -16.49
CA ALA A 52 -9.87 -1.83 -15.28
C ALA A 52 -10.17 -2.76 -14.09
N LYS A 53 -10.85 -3.88 -14.35
CA LYS A 53 -11.19 -4.89 -13.34
C LYS A 53 -9.95 -5.62 -12.82
N GLU A 54 -9.07 -6.05 -13.73
CA GLU A 54 -7.79 -6.66 -13.36
C GLU A 54 -6.91 -5.70 -12.59
N GLY A 55 -6.81 -4.45 -13.04
CA GLY A 55 -6.05 -3.42 -12.34
C GLY A 55 -6.59 -3.14 -10.93
N ALA A 56 -7.91 -3.08 -10.76
CA ALA A 56 -8.53 -2.86 -9.45
C ALA A 56 -8.24 -4.02 -8.50
N PHE A 57 -8.28 -5.26 -8.98
CA PHE A 57 -7.91 -6.44 -8.20
C PHE A 57 -6.44 -6.40 -7.77
N ILE A 58 -5.53 -6.01 -8.68
CA ILE A 58 -4.12 -5.84 -8.34
C ILE A 58 -3.97 -4.76 -7.26
N ALA A 59 -4.58 -3.59 -7.44
CA ALA A 59 -4.49 -2.50 -6.48
C ALA A 59 -4.98 -2.91 -5.08
N ASP A 60 -6.10 -3.62 -4.99
CA ASP A 60 -6.64 -4.13 -3.71
C ASP A 60 -5.67 -5.12 -3.03
N ASN A 61 -5.13 -6.09 -3.77
CA ASN A 61 -4.16 -7.05 -3.20
C ASN A 61 -2.91 -6.34 -2.68
N TYR A 62 -2.40 -5.35 -3.41
CA TYR A 62 -1.24 -4.59 -2.95
C TYR A 62 -1.57 -3.69 -1.76
N ALA A 63 -2.76 -3.09 -1.67
CA ALA A 63 -3.18 -2.35 -0.49
C ALA A 63 -3.13 -3.24 0.77
N ASN A 64 -3.70 -4.45 0.67
CA ASN A 64 -3.72 -5.41 1.78
C ASN A 64 -2.31 -5.88 2.19
N LEU A 65 -1.41 -6.11 1.24
CA LEU A 65 -0.02 -6.49 1.55
C LEU A 65 0.72 -5.38 2.28
N VAL A 66 0.53 -4.13 1.84
CA VAL A 66 1.21 -2.98 2.44
C VAL A 66 0.67 -2.68 3.83
N ASP A 67 -0.64 -2.84 4.06
CA ASP A 67 -1.22 -2.76 5.41
C ASP A 67 -0.60 -3.80 6.36
N CYS A 68 -0.44 -5.05 5.91
CA CYS A 68 0.22 -6.10 6.70
C CYS A 68 1.68 -5.72 7.06
N ASP A 69 2.44 -5.22 6.09
CA ASP A 69 3.83 -4.81 6.32
C ASP A 69 3.91 -3.61 7.29
N ALA A 70 2.98 -2.66 7.18
CA ALA A 70 2.93 -1.51 8.08
C ALA A 70 2.65 -1.91 9.54
N GLU A 71 1.78 -2.90 9.77
CA GLU A 71 1.55 -3.47 11.10
C GLU A 71 2.84 -4.12 11.65
N GLN A 72 3.52 -4.94 10.86
CA GLN A 72 4.80 -5.55 11.28
C GLN A 72 5.87 -4.51 11.60
N PHE A 73 5.96 -3.43 10.82
CA PHE A 73 6.89 -2.33 11.10
C PHE A 73 6.56 -1.59 12.39
N ARG A 74 5.28 -1.38 12.69
CA ARG A 74 4.85 -0.76 13.95
C ARG A 74 5.22 -1.64 15.13
N ASP A 75 4.95 -2.94 15.04
CA ASP A 75 5.23 -3.89 16.11
C ASP A 75 6.75 -3.96 16.39
N ALA A 76 7.59 -4.02 15.35
CA ALA A 76 9.04 -3.97 15.49
C ALA A 76 9.56 -2.65 16.09
N ALA A 77 8.92 -1.52 15.77
CA ALA A 77 9.27 -0.23 16.35
C ALA A 77 8.90 -0.13 17.83
N GLU A 78 7.77 -0.73 18.24
CA GLU A 78 7.35 -0.82 19.64
C GLU A 78 8.30 -1.70 20.47
N GLU A 79 8.71 -2.87 19.94
CA GLU A 79 9.70 -3.74 20.59
C GLU A 79 11.01 -2.98 20.90
N ILE A 80 11.52 -2.23 19.92
CA ILE A 80 12.75 -1.44 20.08
C ILE A 80 12.56 -0.30 21.10
N ALA A 81 11.41 0.38 21.08
CA ALA A 81 11.12 1.47 22.01
C ALA A 81 11.00 0.99 23.47
N HIS A 82 10.56 -0.26 23.67
CA HIS A 82 10.40 -0.87 24.99
C HIS A 82 11.60 -1.74 25.42
N GLY A 83 12.62 -1.90 24.57
CA GLY A 83 13.90 -2.51 24.90
C GLY A 83 13.85 -4.02 25.14
N GLN A 84 12.92 -4.72 24.46
CA GLN A 84 12.85 -6.18 24.45
C GLN A 84 13.73 -6.78 23.35
#